data_AF-A0A9E3C807-F1
#
_entry.id   AF-A0A9E3C807-F1
#
_cell.length_a   1.000
_cell.length_b   1.000
_cell.length_c   1.000
_cell.angle_alpha   90.00
_cell.angle_beta   90.00
_cell.angle_gamma   90.00
#
_symmetry.space_group_name_H-M   'P 1'
#
loop_
_entity.id
_entity.type
_entity.pdbx_description
1 polymer ?
#
loop_
_entity_poly.entity_id
_entity_poly.type
_entity_poly.pdbx_seq_one_letter_code
_entity_poly.pdbx_strand_id
1 'polypeptide(L)'
;MLTPEQEEQFYTQGYIVLRGAFPRADSLTWVRAECARRGYDLDDPATWTKEYDRVDTERHETLADYAPAAWEASCDLLGGEDRVGNRPGIGLFAVNFRQGADRPYQPPSPAVGGWHIDGWNFRHFLDSPEPRMAGRSTPPGGEPGG
;
A
#
# COMPACT_ATOMS: atom_id res chain seq x y z
N MET A 1 3.16 -15.19 10.22
CA MET A 1 3.98 -14.62 11.32
C MET A 1 5.19 -13.89 10.76
N LEU A 2 5.39 -12.62 11.12
CA LEU A 2 6.56 -11.82 10.73
C LEU A 2 7.88 -12.38 11.30
N THR A 3 8.97 -12.19 10.56
CA THR A 3 10.32 -12.45 11.10
C THR A 3 10.82 -11.27 11.93
N PRO A 4 11.76 -11.46 12.88
CA PRO A 4 12.34 -10.37 13.66
C PRO A 4 12.94 -9.25 12.78
N GLU A 5 13.52 -9.60 11.63
CA GLU A 5 14.06 -8.62 10.68
C GLU A 5 12.95 -7.79 10.02
N GLN A 6 11.79 -8.39 9.73
CA GLN A 6 10.64 -7.68 9.19
C GLN A 6 10.01 -6.75 10.25
N GLU A 7 9.95 -7.18 11.50
CA GLU A 7 9.50 -6.32 12.60
C GLU A 7 10.42 -5.10 12.77
N GLU A 8 11.74 -5.32 12.85
CA GLU A 8 12.71 -4.23 12.96
C GLU A 8 12.65 -3.29 11.74
N GLN A 9 12.49 -3.84 10.53
CA GLN A 9 12.30 -3.05 9.33
C GLN A 9 11.03 -2.19 9.41
N PHE A 10 9.93 -2.75 9.90
CA PHE A 10 8.70 -2.00 10.08
C PHE A 10 8.89 -0.84 11.06
N TYR A 11 9.54 -1.08 12.21
CA TYR A 11 9.80 -0.03 13.20
C TYR A 11 10.73 1.08 12.70
N THR A 12 11.75 0.72 11.92
CA THR A 12 12.79 1.67 11.48
C THR A 12 12.46 2.37 10.17
N GLN A 13 11.72 1.72 9.27
CA GLN A 13 11.44 2.22 7.91
C GLN A 13 9.96 2.47 7.64
N GLY A 14 9.06 1.98 8.50
CA GLY A 14 7.60 2.15 8.35
C GLY A 14 6.96 1.20 7.33
N TYR A 15 7.69 0.22 6.79
CA TYR A 15 7.15 -0.76 5.83
C TYR A 15 7.90 -2.10 5.89
N ILE A 16 7.25 -3.15 5.35
CA ILE A 16 7.85 -4.47 5.11
C ILE A 16 7.62 -4.89 3.66
N VAL A 17 8.42 -5.84 3.17
CA VAL A 17 8.23 -6.43 1.83
C VAL A 17 7.98 -7.92 1.96
N LEU A 18 6.75 -8.35 1.63
CA LEU A 18 6.37 -9.75 1.56
C LEU A 18 6.44 -10.23 0.11
N ARG A 19 7.40 -11.12 -0.17
CA ARG A 19 7.55 -11.71 -1.52
C ARG A 19 6.61 -12.89 -1.67
N GLY A 20 5.88 -12.95 -2.78
CA GLY A 20 4.97 -14.05 -3.08
C GLY A 20 3.71 -14.08 -2.21
N ALA A 21 3.26 -12.93 -1.70
CA ALA A 21 2.10 -12.85 -0.82
C ALA A 21 0.75 -13.18 -1.51
N PHE A 22 0.71 -13.21 -2.85
CA PHE A 22 -0.47 -13.51 -3.65
C PHE A 22 -0.08 -14.25 -4.95
N PRO A 23 -1.01 -15.01 -5.56
CA PRO A 23 -0.73 -15.82 -6.75
C PRO A 23 -0.54 -14.95 -8.00
N ARG A 24 0.71 -14.79 -8.45
CA ARG A 24 1.06 -13.91 -9.59
C ARG A 24 0.24 -14.17 -10.86
N ALA A 25 0.06 -15.43 -11.25
CA ALA A 25 -0.63 -15.80 -12.48
C ALA A 25 -2.13 -15.43 -12.42
N ASP A 26 -2.77 -15.71 -11.29
CA ASP A 26 -4.18 -15.42 -11.08
C ASP A 26 -4.41 -13.91 -10.97
N SER A 27 -3.50 -13.17 -10.30
CA SER A 27 -3.56 -11.71 -10.24
C SER A 27 -3.43 -11.09 -11.62
N LEU A 28 -2.51 -11.57 -12.46
CA LEU A 28 -2.37 -11.05 -13.82
C LEU A 28 -3.62 -11.31 -14.65
N THR A 29 -4.21 -12.51 -14.53
CA THR A 29 -5.48 -12.84 -15.19
C THR A 29 -6.61 -11.91 -14.75
N TRP A 30 -6.72 -11.66 -13.44
CA TRP A 30 -7.73 -10.78 -12.88
C TRP A 30 -7.57 -9.32 -13.34
N VAL A 31 -6.35 -8.77 -13.25
CA VAL A 31 -6.05 -7.41 -13.73
C VAL A 31 -6.38 -7.27 -15.21
N ARG A 32 -6.04 -8.27 -16.04
CA ARG A 32 -6.36 -8.28 -17.48
C ARG A 32 -7.86 -8.25 -17.73
N ALA A 33 -8.64 -9.07 -17.01
CA ALA A 33 -10.10 -9.08 -17.14
C ALA A 33 -10.72 -7.73 -16.79
N GLU A 34 -10.30 -7.11 -15.68
CA GLU A 34 -10.84 -5.80 -15.27
C GLU A 34 -10.41 -4.66 -16.19
N CYS A 35 -9.18 -4.72 -16.73
CA CYS A 35 -8.70 -3.77 -17.74
C CYS A 35 -9.47 -3.91 -19.05
N ALA A 36 -9.69 -5.15 -19.53
CA ALA A 36 -10.43 -5.42 -20.76
C ALA A 36 -11.87 -4.91 -20.69
N ARG A 37 -12.50 -5.02 -19.51
CA ARG A 37 -13.86 -4.47 -19.25
C ARG A 37 -13.92 -2.95 -19.41
N ARG A 38 -12.80 -2.25 -19.20
CA ARG A 38 -12.66 -0.80 -19.43
C ARG A 38 -12.15 -0.46 -20.84
N GLY A 39 -11.98 -1.46 -21.71
CA GLY A 39 -11.48 -1.30 -23.07
C GLY A 39 -9.96 -1.23 -23.20
N TYR A 40 -9.22 -1.57 -22.14
CA TYR A 40 -7.76 -1.64 -22.18
C TYR A 40 -7.29 -3.07 -22.47
N ASP A 41 -6.40 -3.22 -23.44
CA ASP A 41 -5.58 -4.41 -23.62
C ASP A 41 -4.18 -4.13 -23.09
N LEU A 42 -3.72 -4.89 -22.09
CA LEU A 42 -2.39 -4.69 -21.49
C LEU A 42 -1.23 -4.95 -22.46
N ASP A 43 -1.47 -5.60 -23.59
CA ASP A 43 -0.44 -5.87 -24.60
C ASP A 43 -0.54 -4.93 -25.82
N ASP A 44 -1.59 -4.09 -25.90
CA ASP A 44 -1.76 -3.10 -26.97
C ASP A 44 -1.81 -1.65 -26.42
N PRO A 45 -0.67 -0.93 -26.47
CA PRO A 45 -0.59 0.47 -26.05
C PRO A 45 -1.55 1.43 -26.76
N ALA A 46 -2.06 1.07 -27.96
CA ALA A 46 -3.02 1.91 -28.68
C ALA A 46 -4.37 2.00 -27.97
N THR A 47 -4.68 1.02 -27.11
CA THR A 47 -5.93 0.99 -26.33
C THR A 47 -5.87 1.86 -25.07
N TRP A 48 -4.68 2.25 -24.61
CA TRP A 48 -4.49 2.96 -23.34
C TRP A 48 -4.87 4.44 -23.47
N THR A 49 -6.13 4.74 -23.17
CA THR A 49 -6.65 6.12 -23.16
C THR A 49 -6.14 6.98 -21.99
N LYS A 50 -5.64 6.34 -20.92
CA LYS A 50 -4.97 6.99 -19.77
C LYS A 50 -3.60 6.39 -19.54
N GLU A 51 -2.68 7.19 -18.99
CA GLU A 51 -1.33 6.71 -18.65
C GLU A 51 -1.29 5.94 -17.32
N TYR A 52 -2.23 6.25 -16.43
CA TYR A 52 -2.45 5.61 -15.15
C TYR A 52 -3.96 5.58 -14.91
N ASP A 53 -4.49 4.47 -14.41
CA ASP A 53 -5.88 4.37 -14.01
C ASP A 53 -6.06 3.59 -12.71
N ARG A 54 -7.09 3.96 -11.96
CA ARG A 54 -7.58 3.18 -10.82
C ARG A 54 -8.71 2.29 -11.34
N VAL A 55 -8.41 1.01 -11.50
CA VAL A 55 -9.33 0.01 -12.03
C VAL A 55 -10.02 -0.68 -10.87
N ASP A 56 -11.23 -0.23 -10.54
CA ASP A 56 -12.08 -0.89 -9.56
C ASP A 56 -12.43 -2.30 -10.03
N THR A 57 -12.44 -3.25 -9.09
CA THR A 57 -12.81 -4.64 -9.37
C THR A 57 -14.28 -4.90 -9.07
N GLU A 58 -14.94 -5.69 -9.92
CA GLU A 58 -16.29 -6.20 -9.65
C GLU A 58 -16.26 -7.52 -8.87
N ARG A 59 -15.14 -8.25 -8.95
CA ARG A 59 -14.90 -9.42 -8.11
C ARG A 59 -14.62 -8.96 -6.67
N HIS A 60 -15.28 -9.61 -5.72
CA HIS A 60 -15.07 -9.41 -4.30
C HIS A 60 -14.29 -10.59 -3.71
N GLU A 61 -13.04 -10.36 -3.34
CA GLU A 61 -12.22 -11.30 -2.58
C GLU A 61 -11.72 -10.60 -1.32
N THR A 62 -11.73 -11.29 -0.19
CA THR A 62 -11.11 -10.76 1.02
C THR A 62 -9.59 -10.87 0.90
N LEU A 63 -8.87 -9.96 1.56
CA LEU A 63 -7.41 -10.04 1.66
C LEU A 63 -6.97 -11.35 2.34
N ALA A 64 -7.74 -11.81 3.32
CA ALA A 64 -7.47 -13.06 4.04
C ALA A 64 -7.51 -14.28 3.12
N ASP A 65 -8.47 -14.33 2.19
CA ASP A 65 -8.61 -15.46 1.27
C ASP A 65 -7.63 -15.36 0.09
N TYR A 66 -7.45 -14.16 -0.45
CA TYR A 66 -6.65 -13.95 -1.67
C TYR A 66 -5.14 -13.86 -1.42
N ALA A 67 -4.74 -13.28 -0.28
CA ALA A 67 -3.36 -13.05 0.10
C ALA A 67 -3.14 -13.34 1.59
N PRO A 68 -3.30 -14.61 2.03
CA PRO A 68 -3.27 -14.98 3.45
C PRO A 68 -1.99 -14.55 4.16
N ALA A 69 -0.84 -14.61 3.47
CA ALA A 69 0.42 -14.14 4.05
C ALA A 69 0.44 -12.63 4.34
N ALA A 70 -0.21 -11.82 3.49
CA ALA A 70 -0.35 -10.39 3.73
C ALA A 70 -1.36 -10.09 4.85
N TRP A 71 -2.44 -10.88 4.93
CA TRP A 71 -3.40 -10.80 6.02
C TRP A 71 -2.76 -11.12 7.37
N GLU A 72 -2.07 -12.26 7.48
CA GLU A 72 -1.38 -12.65 8.72
C GLU A 72 -0.37 -11.60 9.17
N ALA A 73 0.47 -11.11 8.25
CA ALA A 73 1.41 -10.04 8.56
C ALA A 73 0.72 -8.75 9.05
N SER A 74 -0.45 -8.42 8.48
CA SER A 74 -1.24 -7.27 8.93
C SER A 74 -1.78 -7.49 10.35
N CYS A 75 -2.30 -8.69 10.63
CA CYS A 75 -2.76 -9.06 11.96
C CYS A 75 -1.63 -9.03 12.99
N ASP A 76 -0.43 -9.53 12.65
CA ASP A 76 0.74 -9.48 13.53
C ASP A 76 1.10 -8.04 13.89
N LEU A 77 1.15 -7.13 12.91
CA LEU A 77 1.46 -5.71 13.12
C LEU A 77 0.40 -5.01 13.97
N LEU A 78 -0.86 -5.39 13.84
CA LEU A 78 -1.96 -4.80 14.62
C LEU A 78 -2.07 -5.39 16.03
N GLY A 79 -1.33 -6.46 16.33
CA GLY A 79 -1.35 -7.15 17.62
C GLY A 79 -2.49 -8.15 17.77
N GLY A 80 -2.88 -8.80 16.68
CA GLY A 80 -3.87 -9.86 16.62
C GLY A 80 -5.08 -9.53 15.73
N GLU A 81 -5.70 -10.57 15.17
CA GLU A 81 -6.86 -10.45 14.29
C GLU A 81 -8.06 -9.77 14.97
N ASP A 82 -8.26 -9.97 16.28
CA ASP A 82 -9.37 -9.37 17.05
C ASP A 82 -9.36 -7.84 17.06
N ARG A 83 -8.23 -7.21 16.71
CA ARG A 83 -8.09 -5.75 16.59
C ARG A 83 -8.43 -5.22 15.21
N VAL A 84 -8.71 -6.10 14.25
CA VAL A 84 -9.07 -5.73 12.90
C VAL A 84 -10.59 -5.65 12.80
N GLY A 85 -11.13 -4.43 12.74
CA GLY A 85 -12.58 -4.19 12.78
C GLY A 85 -13.37 -4.74 11.59
N ASN A 86 -12.73 -4.96 10.44
CA ASN A 86 -13.33 -5.57 9.26
C ASN A 86 -12.27 -6.35 8.45
N ARG A 87 -12.70 -7.39 7.74
CA ARG A 87 -11.83 -8.05 6.75
C ARG A 87 -11.82 -7.22 5.46
N PRO A 88 -10.69 -6.61 5.07
CA PRO A 88 -10.65 -5.77 3.89
C PRO A 88 -10.77 -6.62 2.63
N GLY A 89 -11.47 -6.10 1.63
CA GLY A 89 -11.53 -6.67 0.29
C GLY A 89 -10.46 -6.10 -0.63
N ILE A 90 -10.11 -6.83 -1.68
CA ILE A 90 -9.38 -6.27 -2.82
C ILE A 90 -10.35 -5.39 -3.60
N GLY A 91 -10.17 -4.06 -3.55
CA GLY A 91 -11.13 -3.10 -4.10
C GLY A 91 -10.71 -2.44 -5.42
N LEU A 92 -9.40 -2.29 -5.67
CA LEU A 92 -8.90 -1.62 -6.87
C LEU A 92 -7.51 -2.11 -7.29
N PHE A 93 -7.24 -2.02 -8.60
CA PHE A 93 -5.91 -2.14 -9.16
C PHE A 93 -5.40 -0.76 -9.61
N ALA A 94 -4.26 -0.35 -9.06
CA ALA A 94 -3.55 0.85 -9.50
C ALA A 94 -2.66 0.49 -10.69
N VAL A 95 -3.17 0.69 -11.92
CA VAL A 95 -2.49 0.26 -13.15
C VAL A 95 -1.75 1.45 -13.74
N ASN A 96 -0.41 1.37 -13.79
CA ASN A 96 0.41 2.29 -14.55
C ASN A 96 0.68 1.70 -15.94
N PHE A 97 0.08 2.29 -16.97
CA PHE A 97 0.26 1.89 -18.36
C PHE A 97 1.55 2.46 -18.94
N ARG A 98 1.82 3.75 -18.70
CA ARG A 98 3.02 4.44 -19.21
C ARG A 98 3.38 5.73 -18.47
N GLN A 99 2.74 6.05 -17.36
CA GLN A 99 2.98 7.29 -16.63
C GLN A 99 4.46 7.39 -16.22
N GLY A 100 5.16 8.36 -16.79
CA GLY A 100 6.58 8.60 -16.57
C GLY A 100 7.52 7.63 -17.28
N ALA A 101 7.05 6.87 -18.28
CA ALA A 101 7.89 5.97 -19.08
C ALA A 101 8.90 6.71 -19.99
N ASP A 102 8.66 7.99 -20.25
CA ASP A 102 9.45 8.88 -21.10
C ASP A 102 10.56 9.64 -20.35
N ARG A 103 10.66 9.47 -19.03
CA ARG A 103 11.63 10.17 -18.17
C ARG A 103 12.50 9.19 -17.36
N PRO A 104 13.74 9.56 -17.01
CA PRO A 104 14.56 8.77 -16.10
C PRO A 104 13.89 8.58 -14.75
N TYR A 105 14.09 7.41 -14.14
CA TYR A 105 13.70 7.15 -12.76
C TYR A 105 14.35 8.17 -11.82
N GLN A 106 13.56 8.70 -10.90
CA GLN A 106 14.03 9.58 -9.84
C GLN A 106 13.72 8.92 -8.49
N PRO A 107 14.72 8.80 -7.60
CA PRO A 107 14.48 8.26 -6.28
C PRO A 107 13.55 9.18 -5.46
N PRO A 108 12.88 8.63 -4.44
CA PRO A 108 12.09 9.42 -3.49
C PRO A 108 12.88 10.60 -2.93
N SER A 109 12.36 11.82 -3.08
CA SER A 109 12.97 13.03 -2.54
C SER A 109 11.95 14.17 -2.48
N PRO A 110 12.21 15.25 -1.72
CA PRO A 110 11.36 16.44 -1.71
C PRO A 110 11.18 17.11 -3.09
N ALA A 111 12.07 16.84 -4.05
CA ALA A 111 12.00 17.37 -5.41
C ALA A 111 11.04 16.58 -6.32
N VAL A 112 10.66 15.36 -5.92
CA VAL A 112 9.70 14.52 -6.64
C VAL A 112 8.35 14.72 -5.97
N GLY A 113 7.33 15.16 -6.71
CA GLY A 113 5.96 15.32 -6.20
C GLY A 113 5.15 14.02 -6.16
N GLY A 114 3.91 14.10 -5.69
CA GLY A 114 2.95 12.98 -5.67
C GLY A 114 2.99 12.10 -4.42
N TRP A 115 3.95 12.36 -3.50
CA TRP A 115 3.99 11.73 -2.19
C TRP A 115 2.80 12.17 -1.34
N HIS A 116 2.21 11.20 -0.66
CA HIS A 116 1.19 11.43 0.34
C HIS A 116 1.34 10.36 1.43
N ILE A 117 0.86 10.68 2.63
CA ILE A 117 0.66 9.70 3.69
C ILE A 117 -0.83 9.37 3.68
N ASP A 118 -1.17 8.12 3.39
CA ASP A 118 -2.56 7.70 3.45
C ASP A 118 -3.13 7.85 4.87
N GLY A 119 -4.36 8.35 4.96
CA GLY A 119 -5.03 8.65 6.22
C GLY A 119 -4.85 10.08 6.76
N TRP A 120 -4.10 10.95 6.07
CA TRP A 120 -3.97 12.38 6.42
C TRP A 120 -5.30 13.16 6.47
N ASN A 121 -6.33 12.62 5.83
CA ASN A 121 -7.67 13.19 5.75
C ASN A 121 -8.57 12.82 6.95
N PHE A 122 -8.12 11.93 7.82
CA PHE A 122 -8.82 11.64 9.07
C PHE A 122 -8.44 12.66 10.14
N ARG A 123 -9.42 13.05 10.97
CA ARG A 123 -9.15 13.88 12.13
C ARG A 123 -8.76 12.97 13.28
N HIS A 124 -7.47 12.86 13.52
CA HIS A 124 -6.96 11.99 14.58
C HIS A 124 -7.26 12.58 15.97
N PHE A 125 -7.87 11.77 16.83
CA PHE A 125 -7.99 11.99 18.27
C PHE A 125 -7.08 11.00 19.01
N LEU A 126 -6.82 11.25 20.29
CA LEU A 126 -6.00 10.36 21.14
C LEU A 126 -6.57 8.92 21.23
N ASP A 127 -7.86 8.78 20.99
CA ASP A 127 -8.64 7.55 21.02
C ASP A 127 -9.09 7.06 19.62
N SER A 128 -8.60 7.68 18.53
CA SER A 128 -8.92 7.24 17.17
C SER A 128 -8.31 5.86 16.86
N PRO A 129 -9.07 4.94 16.23
CA PRO A 129 -8.56 3.62 15.81
C PRO A 129 -7.69 3.66 14.54
N GLU A 130 -7.50 4.83 13.92
CA GLU A 130 -6.71 5.01 12.69
C GLU A 130 -5.19 5.12 12.99
N PRO A 131 -4.31 4.92 11.99
CA PRO A 131 -2.86 4.92 12.21
C PRO A 131 -2.37 6.25 12.81
N ARG A 132 -1.82 6.19 14.02
CA ARG A 132 -1.11 7.31 14.68
C ARG A 132 0.32 7.39 14.18
N MET A 133 0.85 8.60 13.97
CA MET A 133 2.30 8.79 13.86
C MET A 133 2.96 8.35 15.17
N ALA A 134 3.94 7.45 15.10
CA ALA A 134 4.96 7.35 16.12
C ALA A 134 5.87 8.59 15.98
N GLY A 135 5.55 9.66 16.70
CA GLY A 135 6.43 10.82 16.82
C GLY A 135 7.77 10.37 17.40
N ARG A 136 8.86 10.61 16.66
CA ARG A 136 10.21 10.45 17.17
C ARG A 136 10.36 11.42 18.35
N SER A 137 10.37 10.90 19.57
CA SER A 137 10.67 11.67 20.76
C SER A 137 12.12 12.15 20.67
N THR A 138 12.31 13.45 20.49
CA THR A 138 13.58 14.11 20.76
C THR A 138 13.90 13.91 22.25
N PRO A 139 15.08 13.43 22.64
CA PRO A 139 15.44 13.34 24.05
C PRO A 139 15.53 14.77 24.64
N PRO A 140 15.09 14.99 25.90
CA PRO A 140 15.18 16.29 26.52
C PRO A 140 16.63 16.53 26.94
N GLY A 141 17.27 17.53 26.34
CA GLY A 141 18.65 17.86 26.68
C GLY A 141 19.18 19.06 25.91
N GLY A 142 18.86 20.26 26.41
CA GLY A 142 19.45 21.52 25.95
C GLY A 142 18.97 22.66 26.83
N GLU A 143 19.79 23.03 27.82
CA GLU A 143 19.53 24.16 28.74
C GLU A 143 19.42 25.50 27.99
N PRO A 144 18.70 26.49 28.55
CA PRO A 144 18.68 27.85 28.02
C PRO A 144 19.93 28.61 28.50
N GLY A 145 20.67 29.20 27.57
CA GLY A 145 21.80 30.07 27.88
C GLY A 145 21.72 31.40 27.14
N GLY A 146 21.73 32.51 27.91
CA GLY A 146 22.19 33.83 27.49
C GLY A 146 21.12 34.83 27.09
#